data_AF-A0A4V6NNC2-F1
#
_entry.id   AF-A0A4V6NNC2-F1
#
_cell.length_a   1.000
_cell.length_b   1.000
_cell.length_c   1.000
_cell.angle_alpha   90.00
_cell.angle_beta   90.00
_cell.angle_gamma   90.00
#
_symmetry.space_group_name_H-M   'P 1'
#
loop_
_entity.id
_entity.type
_entity.pdbx_description
1 polymer ?
#
loop_
_entity_poly.entity_id
_entity_poly.type
_entity_poly.pdbx_seq_one_letter_code
_entity_poly.pdbx_strand_id
1 'polypeptide(L)'
;MNCKFAAAAVLAGLLDACAATTVPRSGAPQPGSERLRGYVMSRRNSDFIMVDGKELRREVEYGWDYDHALALRKVFDLDGHLLETAELAGADLGLTEAEQARARALVVADERLHALVDRPDVVIWAGGFSFRKPEGQDCVRGSRCIHVIAAADHGTTAVAHAIVDLQGDRVVYPFYQPADGEPGPKFHGE
;
A
#
# COMPACT_ATOMS: atom_id res chain seq x y z
N MET A 1 66.94 54.21 20.17
CA MET A 1 65.67 54.73 20.68
C MET A 1 64.76 53.55 21.02
N ASN A 2 64.61 53.32 22.32
CA ASN A 2 63.58 52.60 23.09
C ASN A 2 62.93 51.28 22.59
N CYS A 3 63.27 50.23 23.35
CA CYS A 3 62.45 49.10 23.83
C CYS A 3 60.93 49.14 23.59
N LYS A 4 60.36 47.97 23.28
CA LYS A 4 59.35 47.30 24.13
C LYS A 4 59.20 45.80 23.78
N PHE A 5 58.99 45.04 24.85
CA PHE A 5 58.83 43.59 24.98
C PHE A 5 57.59 43.03 24.29
N ALA A 6 57.61 41.74 23.90
CA ALA A 6 56.85 40.66 24.56
C ALA A 6 56.94 39.34 23.78
N ALA A 7 57.16 38.27 24.52
CA ALA A 7 57.21 36.87 24.09
C ALA A 7 55.80 36.27 23.95
N ALA A 8 55.64 35.26 23.10
CA ALA A 8 54.89 34.04 23.42
C ALA A 8 55.07 32.98 22.32
N ALA A 9 55.31 31.75 22.78
CA ALA A 9 55.51 30.55 21.98
C ALA A 9 54.22 30.09 21.27
N VAL A 10 54.37 29.48 20.09
CA VAL A 10 53.31 28.71 19.43
C VAL A 10 53.73 27.25 19.39
N LEU A 11 53.05 26.41 20.17
CA LEU A 11 53.07 24.96 20.03
C LEU A 11 52.24 24.58 18.79
N ALA A 12 52.85 23.89 17.83
CA ALA A 12 52.16 23.24 16.72
C ALA A 12 51.59 21.90 17.20
N GLY A 13 50.28 21.86 17.44
CA GLY A 13 49.53 20.63 17.70
C GLY A 13 49.15 19.93 16.40
N LEU A 14 49.39 18.62 16.34
CA LEU A 14 48.97 17.69 15.28
C LEU A 14 47.44 17.71 15.14
N LEU A 15 46.95 17.99 13.93
CA LEU A 15 45.56 17.78 13.54
C LEU A 15 45.39 16.33 13.08
N ASP A 16 44.86 15.51 13.97
CA ASP A 16 44.39 14.15 13.67
C ASP A 16 43.06 14.26 12.92
N ALA A 17 43.06 13.90 11.65
CA ALA A 17 41.88 13.94 10.79
C ALA A 17 41.03 12.69 11.04
N CYS A 18 40.06 12.80 11.96
CA CYS A 18 39.00 11.80 12.10
C CYS A 18 38.15 11.78 10.83
N ALA A 19 38.46 10.89 9.90
CA ALA A 19 37.58 10.49 8.82
C ALA A 19 36.35 9.79 9.44
N ALA A 20 35.28 10.54 9.67
CA ALA A 20 33.99 9.99 10.04
C ALA A 20 33.45 9.20 8.83
N THR A 21 33.66 7.89 8.82
CA THR A 21 33.00 6.99 7.87
C THR A 21 31.51 7.02 8.18
N THR A 22 30.75 7.79 7.40
CA THR A 22 29.29 7.74 7.42
C THR A 22 28.86 6.38 6.88
N VAL A 23 28.60 5.43 7.78
CA VAL A 23 27.97 4.17 7.41
C VAL A 23 26.60 4.52 6.83
N PRO A 24 26.29 4.16 5.57
CA PRO A 24 24.94 4.36 5.05
C PRO A 24 24.00 3.56 5.94
N ARG A 25 23.12 4.29 6.63
CA ARG A 25 22.06 3.69 7.43
C ARG A 25 21.16 2.94 6.44
N SER A 26 21.33 1.63 6.33
CA SER A 26 20.33 0.77 5.71
C SER A 26 19.03 1.03 6.45
N GLY A 27 18.15 1.83 5.84
CA GLY A 27 16.81 2.05 6.36
C GLY A 27 16.13 0.69 6.47
N ALA A 28 15.44 0.46 7.58
CA ALA A 28 14.53 -0.68 7.66
C ALA A 28 13.60 -0.63 6.44
N PRO A 29 13.25 -1.78 5.82
CA PRO A 29 12.31 -1.83 4.72
C PRO A 29 11.05 -1.04 5.10
N GLN A 30 10.71 -0.01 4.32
CA GLN A 30 9.48 0.73 4.58
C GLN A 30 8.29 -0.22 4.37
N PRO A 31 7.27 -0.19 5.24
CA PRO A 31 6.05 -0.98 5.03
C PRO A 31 5.48 -0.73 3.63
N GLY A 32 5.19 -1.80 2.89
CA GLY A 32 4.67 -1.69 1.52
C GLY A 32 5.70 -1.34 0.45
N SER A 33 7.01 -1.37 0.74
CA SER A 33 8.06 -1.15 -0.26
C SER A 33 8.24 -2.30 -1.25
N GLU A 34 7.84 -3.51 -0.87
CA GLU A 34 7.95 -4.71 -1.72
C GLU A 34 6.63 -5.08 -2.40
N ARG A 35 6.75 -5.71 -3.57
CA ARG A 35 5.61 -6.29 -4.29
C ARG A 35 5.02 -7.44 -3.48
N LEU A 36 3.69 -7.48 -3.40
CA LEU A 36 2.94 -8.55 -2.74
C LEU A 36 3.09 -9.88 -3.51
N ARG A 37 3.18 -10.99 -2.76
CA ARG A 37 3.37 -12.35 -3.28
C ARG A 37 2.60 -13.37 -2.46
N GLY A 38 2.35 -14.53 -3.05
CA GLY A 38 1.63 -15.63 -2.39
C GLY A 38 0.21 -15.27 -1.99
N TYR A 39 -0.33 -16.06 -1.06
CA TYR A 39 -1.68 -15.88 -0.55
C TYR A 39 -1.72 -14.85 0.58
N VAL A 40 -2.44 -13.76 0.34
CA VAL A 40 -2.70 -12.70 1.31
C VAL A 40 -4.15 -12.82 1.79
N MET A 41 -4.32 -13.24 3.05
CA MET A 41 -5.62 -13.41 3.69
C MET A 41 -6.27 -12.04 3.99
N SER A 42 -7.45 -11.81 3.43
CA SER A 42 -8.27 -10.61 3.67
C SER A 42 -9.09 -10.73 4.94
N ARG A 43 -9.73 -11.88 5.16
CA ARG A 43 -10.55 -12.15 6.35
C ARG A 43 -10.66 -13.65 6.63
N ARG A 44 -10.99 -13.96 7.88
CA ARG A 44 -11.31 -15.31 8.36
C ARG A 44 -12.55 -15.26 9.25
N ASN A 45 -13.51 -16.14 8.98
CA ASN A 45 -14.76 -16.23 9.72
C ASN A 45 -15.02 -17.69 10.11
N SER A 46 -15.67 -17.90 11.25
CA SER A 46 -16.25 -19.20 11.60
C SER A 46 -17.63 -19.32 10.96
N ASP A 47 -17.96 -20.50 10.43
CA ASP A 47 -19.24 -20.81 9.78
C ASP A 47 -19.72 -22.19 10.25
N PHE A 48 -21.01 -22.49 10.07
CA PHE A 48 -21.55 -23.81 10.32
C PHE A 48 -22.47 -24.24 9.19
N ILE A 49 -22.44 -25.53 8.90
CA ILE A 49 -23.38 -26.15 7.96
C ILE A 49 -24.08 -27.33 8.63
N MET A 50 -25.27 -27.64 8.16
CA MET A 50 -25.97 -28.85 8.57
C MET A 50 -25.68 -29.97 7.57
N VAL A 51 -25.15 -31.09 8.04
CA VAL A 51 -24.93 -32.31 7.25
C VAL A 51 -25.59 -33.47 7.98
N ASP A 52 -26.53 -34.15 7.33
CA ASP A 52 -27.30 -35.26 7.90
C ASP A 52 -27.92 -34.94 9.28
N GLY A 53 -28.41 -33.70 9.44
CA GLY A 53 -29.01 -33.21 10.68
C GLY A 53 -28.02 -32.86 11.80
N LYS A 54 -26.71 -32.88 11.54
CA LYS A 54 -25.67 -32.47 12.50
C LYS A 54 -25.05 -31.13 12.11
N GLU A 55 -24.83 -30.26 13.10
CA GLU A 55 -24.05 -29.03 12.92
C GLU A 55 -22.58 -29.38 12.77
N LEU A 56 -21.96 -28.94 11.67
CA LEU A 56 -20.53 -29.01 11.43
C LEU A 56 -19.98 -27.60 11.35
N ARG A 57 -19.14 -27.23 12.32
CA ARG A 57 -18.42 -25.95 12.33
C ARG A 57 -17.15 -26.01 11.50
N ARG A 58 -16.83 -24.89 10.86
CA ARG A 58 -15.70 -24.75 9.94
C ARG A 58 -15.13 -23.35 10.02
N GLU A 59 -13.89 -23.22 9.62
CA GLU A 59 -13.22 -21.94 9.44
C GLU A 59 -13.11 -21.62 7.95
N VAL A 60 -13.47 -20.40 7.56
CA VAL A 60 -13.46 -19.96 6.17
C VAL A 60 -12.57 -18.74 6.01
N GLU A 61 -11.52 -18.90 5.22
CA GLU A 61 -10.61 -17.82 4.83
C GLU A 61 -10.93 -17.32 3.43
N TYR A 62 -10.83 -16.01 3.27
CA TYR A 62 -10.94 -15.32 1.98
C TYR A 62 -9.67 -14.51 1.77
N GLY A 63 -9.10 -14.56 0.57
CA GLY A 63 -7.85 -13.86 0.30
C GLY A 63 -7.50 -13.84 -1.17
N TRP A 64 -6.47 -13.07 -1.51
CA TRP A 64 -5.96 -12.95 -2.85
C TRP A 64 -4.65 -13.73 -2.97
N ASP A 65 -4.55 -14.58 -3.98
CA ASP A 65 -3.32 -15.26 -4.37
C ASP A 65 -2.62 -14.43 -5.44
N TYR A 66 -1.56 -13.73 -5.04
CA TYR A 66 -0.75 -12.88 -5.92
C TYR A 66 0.11 -13.68 -6.91
N ASP A 67 0.38 -14.95 -6.65
CA ASP A 67 1.18 -15.78 -7.56
C ASP A 67 0.32 -16.28 -8.72
N HIS A 68 -0.96 -16.52 -8.47
CA HIS A 68 -1.92 -17.01 -9.47
C HIS A 68 -2.90 -15.94 -9.98
N ALA A 69 -2.91 -14.75 -9.37
CA ALA A 69 -3.82 -13.66 -9.67
C ALA A 69 -5.31 -14.00 -9.47
N LEU A 70 -5.64 -14.68 -8.36
CA LEU A 70 -6.99 -15.19 -8.08
C LEU A 70 -7.46 -14.83 -6.68
N ALA A 71 -8.74 -14.51 -6.55
CA ALA A 71 -9.41 -14.52 -5.25
C ALA A 71 -9.78 -15.96 -4.89
N LEU A 72 -9.42 -16.40 -3.68
CA LEU A 72 -9.67 -17.76 -3.20
C LEU A 72 -10.47 -17.77 -1.89
N ARG A 73 -11.36 -18.75 -1.79
CA ARG A 73 -11.93 -19.24 -0.53
C ARG A 73 -11.19 -20.49 -0.11
N LYS A 74 -10.75 -20.56 1.14
CA LYS A 74 -10.22 -21.79 1.76
C LYS A 74 -11.11 -22.16 2.93
N VAL A 75 -11.48 -23.43 3.02
CA VAL A 75 -12.32 -23.96 4.11
C VAL A 75 -11.50 -24.96 4.90
N PHE A 76 -11.49 -24.81 6.21
CA PHE A 76 -10.76 -25.66 7.14
C PHE A 76 -11.71 -26.30 8.14
N ASP A 77 -11.33 -27.47 8.66
CA ASP A 77 -11.92 -27.98 9.89
C ASP A 77 -11.40 -27.19 11.11
N LEU A 78 -11.88 -27.55 12.30
CA LEU A 78 -11.48 -26.88 13.55
C LEU A 78 -10.06 -27.24 14.00
N ASP A 79 -9.49 -28.31 13.48
CA ASP A 79 -8.10 -28.71 13.73
C ASP A 79 -7.12 -27.99 12.78
N GLY A 80 -7.66 -27.19 11.83
CA GLY A 80 -6.90 -26.41 10.86
C GLY A 80 -6.53 -27.18 9.60
N HIS A 81 -7.08 -28.38 9.37
CA HIS A 81 -6.87 -29.11 8.12
C HIS A 81 -7.68 -28.47 7.00
N LEU A 82 -7.02 -28.24 5.87
CA LEU A 82 -7.66 -27.72 4.67
C LEU A 82 -8.61 -28.77 4.09
N LEU A 83 -9.89 -28.44 4.03
CA LEU A 83 -10.94 -29.27 3.44
C LEU A 83 -11.19 -28.90 1.98
N GLU A 84 -11.16 -27.60 1.65
CA GLU A 84 -11.52 -27.10 0.33
C GLU A 84 -10.73 -25.84 -0.03
N THR A 85 -10.41 -25.69 -1.32
CA THR A 85 -10.02 -24.41 -1.92
C THR A 85 -10.87 -24.17 -3.16
N ALA A 86 -11.46 -22.99 -3.29
CA ALA A 86 -12.29 -22.60 -4.42
C ALA A 86 -11.93 -21.20 -4.93
N GLU A 87 -11.92 -21.02 -6.25
CA GLU A 87 -11.82 -19.68 -6.85
C GLU A 87 -13.11 -18.90 -6.63
N LEU A 88 -12.97 -17.62 -6.29
CA LEU A 88 -14.07 -16.68 -6.19
C LEU A 88 -14.01 -15.65 -7.33
N ALA A 89 -14.46 -16.07 -8.51
CA ALA A 89 -14.49 -15.20 -9.68
C ALA A 89 -15.28 -13.92 -9.38
N GLY A 90 -14.64 -12.76 -9.58
CA GLY A 90 -15.29 -11.45 -9.40
C GLY A 90 -15.51 -11.03 -7.95
N ALA A 91 -15.04 -11.80 -6.96
CA ALA A 91 -15.22 -11.42 -5.55
C ALA A 91 -14.61 -10.06 -5.24
N ASP A 92 -15.29 -9.37 -4.33
CA ASP A 92 -14.78 -8.17 -3.70
C ASP A 92 -14.18 -8.52 -2.34
N LEU A 93 -12.88 -8.34 -2.21
CA LEU A 93 -12.13 -8.61 -0.99
C LEU A 93 -11.73 -7.28 -0.36
N GLY A 94 -11.96 -7.12 0.94
CA GLY A 94 -11.44 -5.98 1.69
C GLY A 94 -9.91 -5.93 1.62
N LEU A 95 -9.34 -4.72 1.62
CA LEU A 95 -7.89 -4.58 1.62
C LEU A 95 -7.29 -4.98 2.97
N THR A 96 -6.23 -5.77 2.93
CA THR A 96 -5.38 -5.99 4.11
C THR A 96 -4.53 -4.75 4.44
N GLU A 97 -3.93 -4.70 5.63
CA GLU A 97 -2.97 -3.65 5.99
C GLU A 97 -1.76 -3.63 5.04
N ALA A 98 -1.28 -4.81 4.62
CA ALA A 98 -0.19 -4.93 3.66
C ALA A 98 -0.57 -4.36 2.28
N GLU A 99 -1.79 -4.64 1.81
CA GLU A 99 -2.33 -4.07 0.57
C GLU A 99 -2.49 -2.55 0.67
N GLN A 100 -3.02 -2.03 1.78
CA GLN A 100 -3.14 -0.59 2.02
C GLN A 100 -1.78 0.10 2.02
N ALA A 101 -0.79 -0.48 2.71
CA ALA A 101 0.57 0.05 2.75
C ALA A 101 1.20 0.07 1.35
N ARG A 102 1.05 -1.02 0.59
CA ARG A 102 1.59 -1.09 -0.78
C ARG A 102 0.93 -0.08 -1.71
N ALA A 103 -0.40 0.03 -1.66
CA ALA A 103 -1.14 1.01 -2.46
C ALA A 103 -0.67 2.44 -2.19
N ARG A 104 -0.48 2.80 -0.92
CA ARG A 104 0.06 4.11 -0.51
C ARG A 104 1.46 4.34 -1.06
N ALA A 105 2.35 3.35 -0.92
CA ALA A 105 3.71 3.44 -1.44
C ALA A 105 3.75 3.66 -2.96
N LEU A 106 2.89 2.95 -3.70
CA LEU A 106 2.78 3.12 -5.16
C LEU A 106 2.29 4.53 -5.54
N VAL A 107 1.32 5.09 -4.81
CA VAL A 107 0.84 6.46 -5.03
C VAL A 107 1.90 7.50 -4.71
N VAL A 108 2.64 7.35 -3.61
CA VAL A 108 3.73 8.27 -3.23
C VAL A 108 4.87 8.25 -4.24
N ALA A 109 5.19 7.08 -4.79
CA ALA A 109 6.26 6.92 -5.77
C ALA A 109 5.87 7.34 -7.19
N ASP A 110 4.60 7.63 -7.47
CA ASP A 110 4.15 8.00 -8.82
C ASP A 110 4.47 9.47 -9.11
N GLU A 111 5.37 9.70 -10.07
CA GLU A 111 5.81 11.05 -10.46
C GLU A 111 4.66 11.99 -10.88
N ARG A 112 3.56 11.44 -11.41
CA ARG A 112 2.39 12.22 -11.85
C ARG A 112 1.59 12.74 -10.66
N LEU A 113 1.71 12.09 -9.50
CA LEU A 113 0.99 12.43 -8.26
C LEU A 113 1.88 13.12 -7.23
N HIS A 114 3.21 13.00 -7.35
CA HIS A 114 4.20 13.45 -6.38
C HIS A 114 3.95 14.87 -5.85
N ALA A 115 3.76 15.85 -6.74
CA ALA A 115 3.55 17.25 -6.33
C ALA A 115 2.28 17.46 -5.47
N LEU A 116 1.28 16.59 -5.61
CA LEU A 116 0.05 16.65 -4.81
C LEU A 116 0.22 15.92 -3.48
N VAL A 117 0.86 14.74 -3.48
CA VAL A 117 0.89 13.83 -2.32
C VAL A 117 2.02 14.14 -1.33
N ASP A 118 3.07 14.85 -1.75
CA ASP A 118 4.19 15.24 -0.87
C ASP A 118 3.87 16.43 0.05
N ARG A 119 2.69 17.02 -0.11
CA ARG A 119 2.25 18.14 0.73
C ARG A 119 2.01 17.67 2.17
N PRO A 120 2.40 18.46 3.19
CA PRO A 120 2.33 18.05 4.59
C PRO A 120 0.90 17.92 5.14
N ASP A 121 -0.08 18.53 4.48
CA ASP A 121 -1.50 18.50 4.86
C ASP A 121 -2.30 17.39 4.16
N VAL A 122 -1.64 16.58 3.32
CA VAL A 122 -2.29 15.54 2.53
C VAL A 122 -2.33 14.21 3.27
N VAL A 123 -3.52 13.63 3.32
CA VAL A 123 -3.80 12.30 3.83
C VAL A 123 -4.17 11.40 2.65
N ILE A 124 -3.49 10.27 2.54
CA ILE A 124 -3.83 9.24 1.58
C ILE A 124 -4.83 8.27 2.24
N TRP A 125 -5.82 7.80 1.49
CA TRP A 125 -6.76 6.77 1.90
C TRP A 125 -6.76 5.68 0.84
N ALA A 126 -6.15 4.53 1.16
CA ALA A 126 -6.26 3.32 0.35
C ALA A 126 -7.42 2.48 0.90
N GLY A 127 -8.44 2.24 0.09
CA GLY A 127 -9.62 1.52 0.56
C GLY A 127 -10.74 1.48 -0.48
N GLY A 128 -11.90 1.02 -0.04
CA GLY A 128 -13.08 0.87 -0.88
C GLY A 128 -13.19 -0.52 -1.52
N PHE A 129 -14.01 -0.57 -2.57
CA PHE A 129 -14.34 -1.78 -3.32
C PHE A 129 -13.27 -2.07 -4.38
N SER A 130 -13.17 -3.33 -4.78
CA SER A 130 -12.33 -3.74 -5.92
C SER A 130 -12.84 -3.06 -7.18
N PHE A 131 -12.00 -2.25 -7.81
CA PHE A 131 -12.34 -1.61 -9.08
C PHE A 131 -12.18 -2.62 -10.21
N ARG A 132 -13.23 -2.79 -11.03
CA ARG A 132 -13.19 -3.67 -12.20
C ARG A 132 -13.83 -2.95 -13.38
N LYS A 133 -13.18 -3.04 -14.55
CA LYS A 133 -13.79 -2.64 -15.82
C LYS A 133 -14.33 -3.88 -16.53
N PRO A 134 -15.51 -3.80 -17.16
CA PRO A 134 -16.06 -4.91 -17.95
C PRO A 134 -15.20 -5.23 -19.18
N GLU A 135 -14.49 -4.24 -19.70
CA GLU A 135 -13.66 -4.34 -20.90
C GLU A 135 -12.42 -3.42 -20.83
N GLY A 136 -11.42 -3.73 -21.64
CA GLY A 136 -10.13 -3.02 -21.69
C GLY A 136 -8.95 -3.91 -21.30
N GLN A 137 -7.78 -3.27 -21.11
CA GLN A 137 -6.54 -3.96 -20.74
C GLN A 137 -6.24 -3.89 -19.24
N ASP A 138 -6.75 -2.87 -18.56
CA ASP A 138 -6.49 -2.65 -17.14
C ASP A 138 -7.71 -2.94 -16.27
N CYS A 139 -7.45 -3.43 -15.05
CA CYS A 139 -8.46 -3.71 -14.04
C CYS A 139 -9.53 -4.71 -14.49
N VAL A 140 -9.09 -5.76 -15.21
CA VAL A 140 -9.92 -6.86 -15.69
C VAL A 140 -9.78 -8.08 -14.78
N ARG A 141 -10.27 -9.25 -15.21
CA ARG A 141 -10.06 -10.51 -14.50
C ARG A 141 -8.55 -10.75 -14.28
N GLY A 142 -8.18 -11.12 -13.06
CA GLY A 142 -6.77 -11.27 -12.66
C GLY A 142 -6.13 -9.98 -12.13
N SER A 143 -6.77 -8.82 -12.23
CA SER A 143 -6.27 -7.62 -11.56
C SER A 143 -6.78 -7.50 -10.13
N ARG A 144 -5.98 -6.83 -9.28
CA ARG A 144 -6.35 -6.42 -7.92
C ARG A 144 -6.36 -4.89 -7.87
N CYS A 145 -7.27 -4.30 -8.64
CA CYS A 145 -7.40 -2.85 -8.71
C CYS A 145 -8.21 -2.31 -7.54
N ILE A 146 -7.72 -1.25 -6.90
CA ILE A 146 -8.34 -0.62 -5.75
C ILE A 146 -8.34 0.91 -5.93
N HIS A 147 -9.22 1.58 -5.22
CA HIS A 147 -9.25 3.03 -5.16
C HIS A 147 -8.27 3.56 -4.10
N VAL A 148 -7.54 4.62 -4.45
CA VAL A 148 -6.72 5.40 -3.51
C VAL A 148 -7.10 6.87 -3.67
N ILE A 149 -7.47 7.53 -2.59
CA ILE A 149 -7.82 8.95 -2.59
C ILE A 149 -6.76 9.71 -1.80
N ALA A 150 -6.14 10.71 -2.40
CA ALA A 150 -5.33 11.69 -1.68
C ALA A 150 -6.20 12.91 -1.41
N ALA A 151 -6.22 13.37 -0.16
CA ALA A 151 -7.03 14.50 0.26
C ALA A 151 -6.21 15.50 1.09
N ALA A 152 -6.24 16.77 0.69
CA ALA A 152 -5.66 17.91 1.39
C ALA A 152 -6.55 18.37 2.55
N ASP A 153 -6.14 19.44 3.23
CA ASP A 153 -6.87 20.04 4.35
C ASP A 153 -7.13 19.01 5.47
N HIS A 154 -6.12 18.19 5.77
CA HIS A 154 -6.20 17.08 6.72
C HIS A 154 -7.27 16.03 6.38
N GLY A 155 -7.53 15.84 5.08
CA GLY A 155 -8.38 14.78 4.56
C GLY A 155 -9.78 15.21 4.15
N THR A 156 -10.11 16.51 4.15
CA THR A 156 -11.45 16.97 3.78
C THR A 156 -11.61 17.26 2.29
N THR A 157 -10.53 17.61 1.59
CA THR A 157 -10.60 18.02 0.18
C THR A 157 -9.85 17.03 -0.69
N ALA A 158 -10.56 16.21 -1.48
CA ALA A 158 -9.91 15.31 -2.42
C ALA A 158 -9.08 16.08 -3.47
N VAL A 159 -7.80 15.74 -3.60
CA VAL A 159 -6.86 16.34 -4.57
C VAL A 159 -6.42 15.36 -5.64
N ALA A 160 -6.53 14.06 -5.39
CA ALA A 160 -6.38 13.02 -6.41
C ALA A 160 -7.21 11.79 -6.05
N HIS A 161 -7.67 11.07 -7.08
CA HIS A 161 -8.27 9.75 -6.96
C HIS A 161 -7.58 8.82 -7.93
N ALA A 162 -6.73 7.96 -7.41
CA ALA A 162 -5.99 7.00 -8.19
C ALA A 162 -6.68 5.63 -8.18
N ILE A 163 -6.47 4.87 -9.25
CA ILE A 163 -6.68 3.43 -9.31
C ILE A 163 -5.32 2.77 -9.33
N VAL A 164 -5.10 1.88 -8.36
CA VAL A 164 -3.85 1.13 -8.20
C VAL A 164 -4.12 -0.34 -8.48
N ASP A 165 -3.38 -0.95 -9.39
CA ASP A 165 -3.36 -2.40 -9.59
C ASP A 165 -2.27 -3.01 -8.70
N LEU A 166 -2.67 -3.64 -7.60
CA LEU A 166 -1.76 -4.32 -6.68
C LEU A 166 -1.16 -5.59 -7.29
N GLN A 167 -1.87 -6.25 -8.22
CA GLN A 167 -1.35 -7.45 -8.91
C GLN A 167 -0.22 -7.06 -9.86
N GLY A 168 -0.47 -6.03 -10.67
CA GLY A 168 0.46 -5.45 -11.62
C GLY A 168 1.49 -4.51 -11.00
N ASP A 169 1.36 -4.24 -9.70
CA ASP A 169 2.26 -3.42 -8.90
C ASP A 169 2.47 -1.99 -9.44
N ARG A 170 1.38 -1.33 -9.84
CA ARG A 170 1.43 -0.01 -10.52
C ARG A 170 0.19 0.85 -10.26
N VAL A 171 0.35 2.17 -10.40
CA VAL A 171 -0.77 3.10 -10.53
C VAL A 171 -1.25 3.10 -11.98
N VAL A 172 -2.48 2.65 -12.21
CA VAL A 172 -3.09 2.55 -13.54
C VAL A 172 -3.68 3.88 -13.97
N TYR A 173 -4.57 4.44 -13.16
CA TYR A 173 -5.24 5.70 -13.43
C TYR A 173 -4.91 6.68 -12.30
N PRO A 174 -3.98 7.63 -12.46
CA PRO A 174 -3.59 8.54 -11.37
C PRO A 174 -4.69 9.55 -11.02
N PHE A 175 -5.51 9.95 -12.01
CA PHE A 175 -6.59 10.92 -11.89
C PHE A 175 -7.90 10.33 -12.42
N TYR A 176 -8.36 9.26 -11.78
CA TYR A 176 -9.63 8.62 -12.09
C TYR A 176 -10.80 9.57 -11.82
N GLN A 177 -11.66 9.68 -12.82
CA GLN A 177 -12.96 10.33 -12.71
C GLN A 177 -14.01 9.28 -13.07
N PRO A 178 -14.98 8.99 -12.18
CA PRO A 178 -16.10 8.16 -12.55
C PRO A 178 -16.94 8.87 -13.62
N ALA A 179 -17.62 8.09 -14.46
CA ALA A 179 -18.47 8.63 -15.52
C ALA A 179 -19.60 9.52 -14.95
N ASP A 180 -20.07 10.46 -15.77
CA ASP A 180 -21.14 11.40 -15.42
C ASP A 180 -22.35 10.67 -14.82
N GLY A 181 -22.71 11.02 -13.59
CA GLY A 181 -23.86 10.47 -12.87
C GLY A 181 -23.52 9.60 -11.65
N GLU A 182 -22.27 9.17 -11.49
CA GLU A 182 -21.80 8.58 -10.24
C GLU A 182 -21.19 9.65 -9.32
N PRO A 183 -21.45 9.63 -8.01
CA PRO A 183 -20.86 10.58 -7.08
C PRO A 183 -19.34 10.31 -6.95
N GLY A 184 -18.56 10.91 -7.84
CA GLY A 184 -17.12 11.01 -7.72
C GLY A 184 -16.69 12.16 -6.82
N PRO A 185 -15.45 12.14 -6.29
CA PRO A 185 -14.87 13.33 -5.68
C PRO A 185 -14.82 14.45 -6.72
N LYS A 186 -15.43 15.60 -6.42
CA LYS A 186 -15.25 16.81 -7.23
C LYS A 186 -13.91 17.43 -6.84
N PHE A 187 -12.93 17.36 -7.74
CA PHE A 187 -11.64 18.04 -7.55
C PHE A 187 -11.86 19.53 -7.83
N HIS A 188 -11.71 20.37 -6.83
CA HIS A 188 -11.68 21.82 -7.01
C HIS A 188 -10.21 22.23 -7.16
N GLY A 189 -9.80 22.47 -8.40
CA GLY A 189 -8.43 22.87 -8.73
C GLY A 189 -8.40 23.70 -10.01
N GLU A 190 -8.67 24.99 -9.87
CA GLU A 190 -8.04 26.10 -10.60
C GLU A 190 -7.78 27.23 -9.60
#